data_AF-A0A2A2G7X9-F1
#
_entry.id   AF-A0A2A2G7X9-F1
#
_cell.length_a   1.000
_cell.length_b   1.000
_cell.length_c   1.000
_cell.angle_alpha   90.00
_cell.angle_beta   90.00
_cell.angle_gamma   90.00
#
_symmetry.space_group_name_H-M   'P 1'
#
loop_
_entity.id
_entity.type
_entity.pdbx_description
1 polymer ?
#
loop_
_entity_poly.entity_id
_entity_poly.type
_entity_poly.pdbx_seq_one_letter_code
_entity_poly.pdbx_strand_id
1 'polypeptide(L)'
;MGYSRCYFSTSFAEHFDETPHECLSRVRYTRLHKVILSYPHKTSRAIAVEIGLKDDQALYKFLNRHFDTNFTEIRKKLLNGEQ
;
A
#
# COMPACT_ATOMS: atom_id res chain seq x y z
N MET A 1 5.69 2.02 23.02
CA MET A 1 7.00 2.44 22.47
C MET A 1 7.17 3.92 22.76
N GLY A 2 8.22 4.29 23.49
CA GLY A 2 8.33 5.55 24.24
C GLY A 2 9.06 6.69 23.53
N TYR A 3 8.81 6.92 22.24
CA TYR A 3 9.35 8.08 21.52
C TYR A 3 8.22 8.97 21.01
N SER A 4 8.45 10.28 20.99
CA SER A 4 7.50 11.21 20.38
C SER A 4 7.43 10.96 18.86
N ARG A 5 6.26 11.20 18.27
CA ARG A 5 6.06 11.06 16.82
C ARG A 5 7.08 11.87 16.02
N CYS A 6 7.36 13.10 16.47
CA CYS A 6 8.32 13.98 15.81
C CYS A 6 9.72 13.38 15.83
N TYR A 7 10.18 12.92 17.01
CA TYR A 7 11.50 12.29 17.14
C TYR A 7 11.63 11.07 16.23
N PHE A 8 10.65 10.17 16.23
CA PHE A 8 10.66 9.01 15.35
C PHE A 8 10.68 9.40 13.88
N SER A 9 9.90 10.40 13.47
CA SER A 9 9.82 10.81 12.06
C SER A 9 11.13 11.43 11.58
N THR A 10 11.76 12.28 12.41
CA THR A 10 13.06 12.89 12.10
C THR A 10 14.15 11.83 12.02
N SER A 11 14.29 10.99 13.04
CA SER A 11 15.31 9.93 13.03
C SER A 11 15.09 8.95 11.89
N PHE A 12 13.86 8.62 11.53
CA PHE A 12 13.58 7.75 10.39
C PHE A 12 14.01 8.40 9.07
N ALA A 13 13.66 9.67 8.85
CA ALA A 13 14.04 10.40 7.65
C ALA A 13 15.56 10.52 7.50
N GLU A 14 16.29 10.73 8.60
CA GLU A 14 17.76 10.75 8.61
C GLU A 14 18.42 9.42 8.21
N HIS A 15 17.75 8.29 8.43
CA HIS A 15 18.30 6.96 8.14
C HIS A 15 17.86 6.38 6.79
N PHE A 16 16.68 6.79 6.29
CA PHE A 16 16.04 6.16 5.13
C PHE A 16 15.72 7.14 3.99
N ASP A 17 16.02 8.43 4.15
CA ASP A 17 15.73 9.51 3.18
C ASP A 17 14.24 9.59 2.75
N GLU A 18 13.34 8.99 3.53
CA GLU A 18 11.90 8.99 3.29
C GLU A 18 11.14 9.16 4.61
N THR A 19 9.92 9.69 4.57
CA THR A 19 9.09 9.75 5.77
C THR A 19 8.54 8.36 6.12
N PRO A 20 8.25 8.06 7.39
CA PRO A 20 7.62 6.79 7.77
C PRO A 20 6.32 6.49 7.03
N HIS A 21 5.55 7.54 6.68
CA HIS A 21 4.29 7.39 5.93
C HIS A 21 4.51 6.98 4.47
N GLU A 22 5.52 7.54 3.81
CA GLU A 22 5.91 7.15 2.45
C GLU A 22 6.43 5.71 2.43
N CYS A 23 7.32 5.38 3.37
CA CYS A 23 7.82 4.01 3.54
C CYS A 23 6.67 3.01 3.72
N LEU A 24 5.75 3.30 4.64
CA LEU A 24 4.59 2.43 4.89
C LEU A 24 3.70 2.29 3.65
N SER A 25 3.49 3.38 2.91
CA SER A 25 2.70 3.36 1.67
C SER A 25 3.36 2.49 0.61
N ARG A 26 4.68 2.62 0.43
CA ARG A 26 5.47 1.80 -0.50
C ARG A 26 5.43 0.31 -0.13
N VAL A 27 5.59 -0.01 1.16
CA VAL A 27 5.52 -1.39 1.67
C VAL A 27 4.13 -1.99 1.43
N ARG A 28 3.06 -1.25 1.74
CA ARG A 28 1.68 -1.69 1.49
C ARG A 28 1.39 -1.91 0.01
N TYR A 29 1.87 -1.00 -0.84
CA TYR A 29 1.70 -1.11 -2.29
C TYR A 29 2.42 -2.35 -2.85
N THR A 30 3.66 -2.58 -2.42
CA THR A 30 4.43 -3.78 -2.78
C THR A 30 3.72 -5.06 -2.34
N ARG A 31 3.16 -5.06 -1.12
CA ARG A 31 2.41 -6.21 -0.60
C ARG A 31 1.11 -6.44 -1.38
N LEU A 32 0.41 -5.38 -1.76
CA LEU A 32 -0.79 -5.46 -2.60
C LEU A 32 -0.49 -6.17 -3.93
N HIS A 33 0.61 -5.80 -4.60
CA HIS A 33 1.05 -6.45 -5.83
C HIS A 33 1.28 -7.95 -5.63
N LYS A 34 2.05 -8.31 -4.60
CA LYS A 34 2.32 -9.71 -4.25
C LYS A 34 1.02 -10.49 -3.99
N VAL A 35 0.09 -9.93 -3.23
CA VAL A 35 -1.17 -10.60 -2.89
C VAL A 35 -2.05 -10.80 -4.12
N ILE A 36 -2.13 -9.82 -5.03
CA ILE A 36 -2.88 -9.95 -6.29
C ILE A 36 -2.28 -11.08 -7.14
N LEU A 37 -0.96 -11.15 -7.26
CA LEU A 37 -0.28 -12.18 -8.05
C LEU A 37 -0.40 -13.57 -7.42
N SER A 38 -0.30 -13.69 -6.10
CA SER A 38 -0.44 -14.97 -5.39
C SER A 38 -1.88 -15.48 -5.36
N TYR A 39 -2.86 -14.57 -5.31
CA TYR A 39 -4.28 -14.92 -5.16
C TYR A 39 -5.16 -14.09 -6.10
N PRO A 40 -5.12 -14.37 -7.42
CA PRO A 40 -5.81 -13.56 -8.43
C PRO A 40 -7.33 -13.59 -8.32
N HIS A 41 -7.91 -14.46 -7.48
CA HIS A 41 -9.36 -14.55 -7.26
C HIS A 41 -9.85 -13.78 -6.02
N LYS A 42 -8.95 -13.26 -5.17
CA LYS A 42 -9.36 -12.52 -3.97
C LYS A 42 -10.13 -11.24 -4.34
N THR A 43 -11.08 -10.89 -3.49
CA THR A 43 -11.85 -9.64 -3.61
C THR A 43 -11.03 -8.46 -3.12
N SER A 44 -11.36 -7.25 -3.58
CA SER A 44 -10.72 -6.00 -3.14
C SER A 44 -10.71 -5.85 -1.62
N ARG A 45 -11.84 -6.20 -0.97
CA ARG A 45 -11.97 -6.19 0.49
C ARG A 45 -11.00 -7.15 1.18
N ALA A 46 -10.88 -8.39 0.70
CA ALA A 46 -9.97 -9.37 1.29
C ALA A 46 -8.51 -8.90 1.20
N ILE A 47 -8.13 -8.32 0.05
CA ILE A 47 -6.79 -7.78 -0.17
C ILE A 47 -6.54 -6.55 0.71
N ALA A 48 -7.53 -5.66 0.86
CA ALA A 48 -7.44 -4.49 1.75
C ALA A 48 -7.08 -4.91 3.18
N VAL A 49 -7.78 -5.90 3.73
CA VAL A 49 -7.51 -6.42 5.08
C VAL A 49 -6.10 -7.01 5.17
N GLU A 50 -5.66 -7.75 4.14
CA GLU A 50 -4.35 -8.41 4.11
C GLU A 50 -3.16 -7.43 4.04
N ILE A 51 -3.37 -6.23 3.49
CA ILE A 51 -2.38 -5.15 3.49
C ILE A 51 -2.52 -4.20 4.69
N GLY A 52 -3.42 -4.51 5.63
CA GLY A 52 -3.62 -3.73 6.87
C GLY A 52 -4.47 -2.48 6.71
N LEU A 53 -5.41 -2.48 5.76
CA LEU A 53 -6.46 -1.47 5.62
C LEU A 53 -7.79 -2.01 6.18
N LYS A 54 -8.69 -1.09 6.51
CA LYS A 54 -9.97 -1.40 7.15
C LYS A 54 -10.95 -2.12 6.21
N ASP A 55 -11.07 -1.61 5.00
CA ASP A 55 -12.08 -2.01 4.02
C ASP A 55 -11.65 -1.62 2.59
N ASP A 56 -12.49 -1.98 1.62
CA ASP A 56 -12.32 -1.67 0.20
C ASP A 56 -12.37 -0.16 -0.10
N GLN A 57 -13.16 0.61 0.66
CA GLN A 57 -13.16 2.07 0.53
C GLN A 57 -11.83 2.69 0.97
N ALA A 58 -11.24 2.19 2.06
CA ALA A 58 -9.92 2.61 2.51
C ALA A 58 -8.84 2.24 1.47
N LEU A 59 -8.97 1.08 0.82
CA LEU A 59 -8.12 0.70 -0.30
C LEU A 59 -8.25 1.66 -1.48
N TYR A 60 -9.48 1.98 -1.90
CA TYR A 60 -9.71 2.94 -2.98
C TYR A 60 -9.09 4.31 -2.66
N LYS A 61 -9.35 4.85 -1.46
CA LYS A 61 -8.76 6.12 -1.01
C LYS A 61 -7.23 6.07 -0.96
N PHE A 62 -6.67 4.97 -0.50
CA PHE A 62 -5.21 4.77 -0.44
C PHE A 62 -4.60 4.80 -1.84
N LEU A 63 -5.13 4.02 -2.77
CA LEU A 63 -4.63 3.94 -4.14
C LEU A 63 -4.78 5.27 -4.88
N ASN A 64 -5.95 5.92 -4.75
CA ASN A 64 -6.22 7.18 -5.42
C ASN A 64 -5.33 8.32 -4.89
N ARG A 65 -5.05 8.37 -3.58
CA ARG A 65 -4.25 9.45 -2.97
C ARG A 65 -2.75 9.31 -3.23
N HIS A 66 -2.24 8.10 -3.25
CA HIS A 66 -0.79 7.86 -3.29
C HIS A 66 -0.27 7.43 -4.66
N PHE A 67 -1.13 6.89 -5.53
CA PHE A 67 -0.71 6.26 -6.78
C PHE A 67 -1.61 6.63 -7.98
N ASP A 68 -2.58 7.54 -7.78
CA ASP A 68 -3.53 8.01 -8.81
C ASP A 68 -4.13 6.87 -9.64
N THR A 69 -4.53 5.79 -8.96
CA THR A 69 -5.04 4.57 -9.59
C THR A 69 -6.08 3.89 -8.71
N ASN A 70 -6.69 2.83 -9.24
CA ASN A 70 -7.67 2.00 -8.54
C ASN A 70 -7.30 0.52 -8.59
N PHE A 71 -7.99 -0.26 -7.76
CA PHE A 71 -7.74 -1.70 -7.64
C PHE A 71 -7.94 -2.45 -8.96
N THR A 72 -8.96 -2.08 -9.74
CA THR A 72 -9.28 -2.72 -11.02
C THR A 72 -8.18 -2.51 -12.04
N GLU A 73 -7.64 -1.29 -12.15
CA GLU A 73 -6.53 -0.96 -13.03
C GLU A 73 -5.26 -1.72 -12.66
N ILE A 74 -4.87 -1.71 -11.38
CA ILE A 74 -3.69 -2.46 -10.93
C ILE A 74 -3.87 -3.94 -11.24
N ARG A 75 -5.03 -4.52 -10.91
CA ARG A 75 -5.31 -5.92 -11.17
C ARG A 75 -5.27 -6.25 -12.65
N LYS A 76 -5.82 -5.39 -13.51
CA LYS A 76 -5.74 -5.56 -14.97
C LYS A 76 -4.30 -5.51 -15.45
N LYS A 77 -3.51 -4.51 -15.03
CA LYS A 77 -2.09 -4.38 -15.40
C LYS A 77 -1.27 -5.61 -14.97
N LEU A 78 -1.47 -6.07 -13.74
CA LEU A 78 -0.72 -7.20 -13.18
C LEU A 78 -1.09 -8.56 -13.78
N LEU A 79 -2.37 -8.79 -14.08
CA LEU A 79 -2.82 -10.09 -14.58
C LEU A 79 -2.77 -10.18 -16.11
N ASN A 80 -2.92 -9.06 -16.82
CA ASN A 80 -2.93 -9.05 -18.28
C ASN A 80 -1.58 -8.66 -18.90
N GLY A 81 -0.58 -8.27 -18.10
CA GLY A 81 0.80 -8.12 -18.56
C GLY A 81 1.07 -6.94 -19.49
N GLU A 82 0.27 -5.87 -19.44
CA GLU A 82 0.60 -4.63 -20.14
C GLU A 82 1.66 -3.87 -19.32
N GLN A 83 2.94 -4.16 -19.63
CA GLN A 83 4.12 -3.39 -19.20
C GLN A 83 4.14 -2.02 -19.86
#